data_AF-A0A661V3E7-F1
#
_entry.id   AF-A0A661V3E7-F1
#
_cell.length_a   1.000
_cell.length_b   1.000
_cell.length_c   1.000
_cell.angle_alpha   90.00
_cell.angle_beta   90.00
_cell.angle_gamma   90.00
#
_symmetry.space_group_name_H-M   'P 1'
#
loop_
_entity.id
_entity.type
_entity.pdbx_description
1 polymer ?
#
loop_
_entity_poly.entity_id
_entity_poly.type
_entity_poly.pdbx_seq_one_letter_code
_entity_poly.pdbx_strand_id
1 'polypeptide(L)'
;MWGLDENGYPISSPIALPEDPLSKYEGDCVFCFLDESRDPLIPIWDSESQGHTHQQIDPREQIVIDENFSVGTNEEILFDNLIVWVRPNRRGDIDVYGKLVIRDSLLLWDQTEHQQSRLRIQNGGELIIEDSFAFWNNQYWVNWEFEDGSTVYLDHFVGNPWTSISGSVQYTAVNYSTVKLTLLNDTHDTVVEVSDAHHLYLELFPSAGEHEITLPEKRQWADWELSELWPETVVSVRDSYIYERDVSISNDTHITVLDTPSGFSLGWAIYKNDPGFVDCELSDLGDPDNDDGVFYENTFWDLPCNNSSLSVLNSVLQRAWPVTWGYIHLTINHSNLVDPRNYGGPATMEIFDSTIDHIAAYRGGRVYIENSEIRYDIEVKDWNSAIFGYGISSRDENVNIEIIEIDGGAYFELESPGPPW
;
A
#
# COMPACT_ATOMS: atom_id res chain seq x y z
N MET A 1 -39.39 11.47 -8.90
CA MET A 1 -40.63 12.01 -8.31
C MET A 1 -40.92 13.34 -8.99
N TRP A 2 -42.08 13.55 -9.61
CA TRP A 2 -42.40 14.83 -10.27
C TRP A 2 -42.97 15.80 -9.23
N GLY A 3 -42.26 16.88 -8.93
CA GLY A 3 -42.78 17.95 -8.07
C GLY A 3 -43.78 18.82 -8.83
N LEU A 4 -44.79 19.30 -8.11
CA LEU A 4 -45.70 20.34 -8.60
C LEU A 4 -45.31 21.67 -7.93
N ASP A 5 -45.37 22.77 -8.68
CA ASP A 5 -45.18 24.11 -8.10
C ASP A 5 -46.39 24.55 -7.26
N GLU A 6 -46.31 25.73 -6.64
CA GLU A 6 -47.38 26.32 -5.82
C GLU A 6 -48.71 26.53 -6.57
N ASN A 7 -48.70 26.41 -7.91
CA ASN A 7 -49.87 26.54 -8.78
C ASN A 7 -50.31 25.19 -9.39
N GLY A 8 -49.69 24.08 -8.98
CA GLY A 8 -50.04 22.74 -9.44
C GLY A 8 -49.49 22.37 -10.82
N TYR A 9 -48.50 23.10 -11.35
CA TYR A 9 -47.84 22.76 -12.61
C TYR A 9 -46.63 21.85 -12.37
N PRO A 10 -46.36 20.88 -13.28
CA PRO A 10 -45.14 20.08 -13.22
C PRO A 10 -43.92 20.99 -13.28
N ILE A 11 -43.05 20.90 -12.26
CA ILE A 11 -41.78 21.63 -12.25
C ILE A 11 -40.94 21.06 -13.41
N SER A 12 -40.60 21.90 -14.39
CA SER A 12 -39.91 21.52 -15.63
C SER A 12 -38.42 21.21 -15.44
N SER A 13 -37.92 21.37 -14.23
CA SER A 13 -36.57 21.01 -13.83
C SER A 13 -36.67 19.81 -12.90
N PRO A 14 -35.93 18.71 -13.15
CA PRO A 14 -35.81 17.67 -12.14
C PRO A 14 -35.39 18.35 -10.84
N ILE A 15 -36.17 18.14 -9.78
CA ILE A 15 -35.70 18.46 -8.42
C ILE A 15 -34.42 17.64 -8.29
N ALA A 16 -33.28 18.32 -8.25
CA ALA A 16 -32.02 17.67 -7.91
C ALA A 16 -32.30 16.96 -6.58
N LEU A 17 -32.30 15.64 -6.60
CA LEU A 17 -32.28 14.89 -5.36
C LEU A 17 -31.05 15.39 -4.61
N PRO A 18 -31.10 15.51 -3.27
CA PRO A 18 -29.89 15.76 -2.51
C PRO A 18 -28.86 14.75 -2.98
N GLU A 19 -27.69 15.21 -3.42
CA GLU A 19 -26.57 14.32 -3.69
C GLU A 19 -26.36 13.47 -2.43
N ASP A 20 -26.19 12.17 -2.63
CA ASP A 20 -25.87 11.26 -1.54
C ASP A 20 -24.60 11.80 -0.87
N PRO A 21 -24.60 12.11 0.44
CA PRO A 21 -23.41 12.64 1.10
C PRO A 21 -22.19 11.71 0.99
N LEU A 22 -22.40 10.43 0.67
CA LEU A 22 -21.34 9.45 0.46
C LEU A 22 -20.73 9.52 -0.95
N SER A 23 -21.41 10.07 -1.95
CA SER A 23 -20.96 10.03 -3.34
C SER A 23 -19.64 10.77 -3.59
N LYS A 24 -19.28 11.71 -2.71
CA LYS A 24 -17.99 12.42 -2.76
C LYS A 24 -16.78 11.51 -2.46
N TYR A 25 -17.01 10.35 -1.85
CA TYR A 25 -15.99 9.34 -1.58
C TYR A 25 -15.93 8.28 -2.70
N GLU A 26 -16.84 8.31 -3.67
CA GLU A 26 -16.91 7.33 -4.73
C GLU A 26 -16.09 7.78 -5.97
N GLY A 27 -15.55 6.81 -6.71
CA GLY A 27 -14.76 7.06 -7.93
C GLY A 27 -13.27 6.71 -7.80
N ASP A 28 -12.46 7.18 -8.75
CA ASP A 28 -11.02 6.86 -8.83
C ASP A 28 -10.12 7.79 -8.00
N CYS A 29 -10.66 8.91 -7.51
CA CYS A 29 -9.88 9.91 -6.79
C CYS A 29 -10.13 9.85 -5.29
N VAL A 30 -9.27 9.11 -4.61
CA VAL A 30 -9.32 8.80 -3.17
C VAL A 30 -9.49 10.02 -2.27
N PHE A 31 -8.85 11.14 -2.60
CA PHE A 31 -8.77 12.33 -1.75
C PHE A 31 -9.32 13.61 -2.41
N CYS A 32 -9.98 13.52 -3.57
CA CYS A 32 -10.49 14.72 -4.26
C CYS A 32 -11.53 15.50 -3.44
N PHE A 33 -12.21 14.85 -2.49
CA PHE A 33 -13.13 15.53 -1.59
C PHE A 33 -12.44 16.55 -0.67
N LEU A 34 -11.11 16.51 -0.53
CA LEU A 34 -10.33 17.51 0.21
C LEU A 34 -10.25 18.84 -0.56
N ASP A 35 -10.10 18.78 -1.89
CA ASP A 35 -9.93 19.96 -2.76
C ASP A 35 -11.19 20.82 -2.83
N GLU A 36 -12.35 20.26 -2.52
CA GLU A 36 -13.63 20.98 -2.50
C GLU A 36 -13.82 21.84 -1.24
N SER A 37 -12.97 21.66 -0.22
CA SER A 37 -13.10 22.36 1.04
C SER A 37 -12.49 23.76 1.02
N ARG A 38 -13.12 24.68 1.76
CA ARG A 38 -12.59 26.02 2.06
C ARG A 38 -12.02 26.12 3.48
N ASP A 39 -11.99 25.02 4.21
CA ASP A 39 -11.43 24.98 5.56
C ASP A 39 -9.92 25.15 5.48
N PRO A 40 -9.31 26.15 6.16
CA PRO A 40 -7.86 26.34 6.17
C PRO A 40 -7.08 25.17 6.79
N LEU A 41 -7.73 24.28 7.54
CA LEU A 41 -7.10 23.13 8.20
C LEU A 41 -7.01 21.88 7.30
N ILE A 42 -7.69 21.88 6.15
CA ILE A 42 -7.63 20.76 5.22
C ILE A 42 -6.37 20.87 4.34
N PRO A 43 -5.57 19.80 4.22
CA PRO A 43 -4.39 19.80 3.36
C PRO A 43 -4.79 19.91 1.88
N ILE A 44 -3.87 20.42 1.07
CA ILE A 44 -4.06 20.63 -0.37
C ILE A 44 -2.99 19.88 -1.16
N TRP A 45 -3.32 19.43 -2.37
CA TRP A 45 -2.33 18.87 -3.28
C TRP A 45 -1.34 19.96 -3.75
N ASP A 46 -0.05 19.66 -3.66
CA ASP A 46 1.04 20.44 -4.22
C ASP A 46 1.67 19.68 -5.40
N SER A 47 1.44 20.19 -6.61
CA SER A 47 1.98 19.61 -7.83
C SER A 47 3.50 19.73 -7.96
N GLU A 48 4.14 20.68 -7.27
CA GLU A 48 5.60 20.84 -7.34
C GLU A 48 6.32 19.75 -6.56
N SER A 49 5.81 19.39 -5.38
CA SER A 49 6.34 18.30 -4.58
C SER A 49 5.74 16.93 -4.92
N GLN A 50 4.62 16.91 -5.65
CA GLN A 50 3.80 15.72 -5.92
C GLN A 50 3.29 15.06 -4.62
N GLY A 51 2.85 15.86 -3.66
CA GLY A 51 2.31 15.41 -2.39
C GLY A 51 1.25 16.35 -1.84
N HIS A 52 0.80 16.13 -0.60
CA HIS A 52 -0.11 17.08 0.06
C HIS A 52 0.66 17.99 1.01
N THR A 53 0.22 19.23 1.13
CA THR A 53 0.82 20.22 2.02
C THR A 53 -0.23 21.05 2.74
N HIS A 54 0.18 21.86 3.72
CA HIS A 54 -0.72 22.74 4.44
C HIS A 54 -1.04 24.00 3.61
N GLN A 55 -2.22 24.58 3.84
CA GLN A 55 -2.54 25.87 3.24
C GLN A 55 -1.72 27.00 3.89
N GLN A 56 -1.40 28.05 3.12
CA GLN A 56 -0.68 29.21 3.67
C GLN A 56 -1.44 29.96 4.78
N ILE A 57 -2.77 29.81 4.81
CA ILE A 57 -3.66 30.43 5.79
C ILE A 57 -3.95 29.52 6.99
N ASP A 58 -3.37 28.32 7.04
CA ASP A 58 -3.50 27.40 8.17
C ASP A 58 -2.91 28.05 9.44
N PRO A 59 -3.71 28.20 10.52
CA PRO A 59 -3.27 28.88 11.74
C PRO A 59 -2.47 28.00 12.70
N ARG A 60 -2.35 26.69 12.45
CA ARG A 60 -1.68 25.75 13.36
C ARG A 60 -0.19 26.04 13.50
N GLU A 61 0.34 25.83 14.71
CA GLU A 61 1.78 25.95 14.95
C GLU A 61 2.52 24.78 14.28
N GLN A 62 3.70 25.06 13.73
CA GLN A 62 4.51 24.05 13.07
C GLN A 62 5.62 23.54 13.99
N ILE A 63 5.74 22.21 14.09
CA ILE A 63 6.89 21.55 14.71
C ILE A 63 7.58 20.64 13.69
N VAL A 64 8.83 20.28 13.97
CA VAL A 64 9.61 19.34 13.15
C VAL A 64 10.11 18.23 14.05
N ILE A 65 9.87 16.99 13.66
CA ILE A 65 10.45 15.78 14.23
C ILE A 65 11.23 15.03 13.15
N ASP A 66 12.16 14.17 13.58
CA ASP A 66 12.99 13.34 12.72
C ASP A 66 13.03 11.89 13.22
N GLU A 67 13.88 11.05 12.63
CA GLU A 67 13.99 9.63 12.98
C GLU A 67 14.47 9.35 14.41
N ASN A 68 14.87 10.38 15.17
CA ASN A 68 15.28 10.23 16.57
C ASN A 68 14.13 10.51 17.55
N PHE A 69 12.98 10.99 17.06
CA PHE A 69 11.79 11.10 17.87
C PHE A 69 11.32 9.69 18.28
N SER A 70 10.99 9.54 19.55
CA SER A 70 10.46 8.30 20.10
C SER A 70 9.57 8.61 21.30
N VAL A 71 8.67 7.69 21.61
CA VAL A 71 7.84 7.74 22.82
C VAL A 71 8.23 6.56 23.71
N GLY A 72 8.84 6.84 24.86
CA GLY A 72 9.30 5.80 25.76
C GLY A 72 8.16 5.04 26.45
N THR A 73 8.47 3.88 27.01
CA THR A 73 7.51 3.09 27.80
C THR A 73 7.00 3.92 28.99
N ASN A 74 5.68 3.97 29.18
CA ASN A 74 4.97 4.81 30.17
C ASN A 74 5.06 6.32 29.92
N GLU A 75 5.51 6.75 28.75
CA GLU A 75 5.42 8.15 28.32
C GLU A 75 4.15 8.36 27.47
N GLU A 76 3.60 9.56 27.54
CA GLU A 76 2.53 10.02 26.67
C GLU A 76 2.99 11.32 25.99
N ILE A 77 2.93 11.35 24.67
CA ILE A 77 3.15 12.54 23.86
C ILE A 77 1.84 12.90 23.16
N LEU A 78 1.48 14.17 23.24
CA LEU A 78 0.31 14.74 22.59
C LEU A 78 0.73 15.78 21.55
N PHE A 79 0.29 15.58 20.31
CA PHE A 79 0.24 16.62 19.29
C PHE A 79 -1.20 17.10 19.16
N ASP A 80 -1.44 18.35 19.54
CA ASP A 80 -2.78 18.95 19.59
C ASP A 80 -2.78 20.27 18.83
N ASN A 81 -3.59 20.33 17.76
CA ASN A 81 -3.73 21.50 16.89
C ASN A 81 -2.37 21.97 16.30
N LEU A 82 -1.59 21.02 15.76
CA LEU A 82 -0.26 21.25 15.19
C LEU A 82 -0.18 20.84 13.71
N ILE A 83 0.75 21.48 12.98
CA ILE A 83 1.35 20.90 11.79
C ILE A 83 2.66 20.23 12.21
N VAL A 84 2.73 18.92 12.05
CA VAL A 84 3.90 18.12 12.43
C VAL A 84 4.63 17.70 11.17
N TRP A 85 5.79 18.31 10.93
CA TRP A 85 6.68 17.90 9.86
C TRP A 85 7.55 16.73 10.32
N VAL A 86 7.49 15.62 9.61
CA VAL A 86 8.37 14.46 9.79
C VAL A 86 9.45 14.52 8.72
N ARG A 87 10.66 14.91 9.13
CA ARG A 87 11.82 15.16 8.25
C ARG A 87 13.02 14.33 8.70
N PRO A 88 13.06 13.02 8.39
CA PRO A 88 14.21 12.20 8.71
C PRO A 88 15.45 12.70 7.97
N ASN A 89 16.60 12.74 8.66
CA ASN A 89 17.88 13.13 8.06
C ASN A 89 18.70 11.91 7.58
N ARG A 90 18.22 10.71 7.87
CA ARG A 90 18.79 9.41 7.52
C ARG A 90 17.70 8.35 7.65
N ARG A 91 17.99 7.14 7.17
CA ARG A 91 17.09 6.01 7.43
C ARG A 91 17.02 5.67 8.91
N GLY A 92 15.81 5.49 9.41
CA GLY A 92 15.53 5.14 10.80
C GLY A 92 14.05 5.27 11.11
N ASP A 93 13.55 4.48 12.05
CA ASP A 93 12.14 4.47 12.39
C ASP A 93 11.85 5.36 13.60
N ILE A 94 10.64 5.91 13.63
CA ILE A 94 10.07 6.57 14.80
C ILE A 94 9.35 5.50 15.63
N ASP A 95 9.91 5.20 16.80
CA ASP A 95 9.39 4.15 17.67
C ASP A 95 8.50 4.69 18.79
N VAL A 96 7.30 4.11 18.93
CA VAL A 96 6.34 4.40 19.98
C VAL A 96 6.16 3.15 20.86
N TYR A 97 6.76 3.19 22.06
CA TYR A 97 6.62 2.18 23.10
C TYR A 97 5.64 2.61 24.21
N GLY A 98 5.30 3.90 24.26
CA GLY A 98 4.30 4.49 25.16
C GLY A 98 3.04 4.85 24.39
N LYS A 99 2.48 6.02 24.65
CA LYS A 99 1.26 6.52 24.01
C LYS A 99 1.53 7.76 23.17
N LEU A 100 1.17 7.71 21.89
CA LEU A 100 1.16 8.86 21.00
C LEU A 100 -0.30 9.25 20.69
N VAL A 101 -0.68 10.47 21.04
CA VAL A 101 -2.00 11.04 20.75
C VAL A 101 -1.84 12.18 19.76
N ILE A 102 -2.62 12.16 18.69
CA ILE A 102 -2.63 13.17 17.64
C ILE A 102 -4.06 13.67 17.47
N ARG A 103 -4.29 14.97 17.67
CA ARG A 103 -5.61 15.60 17.64
C ARG A 103 -5.57 16.88 16.84
N ASP A 104 -6.60 17.13 16.02
CA ASP A 104 -6.78 18.38 15.29
C ASP A 104 -5.53 18.79 14.46
N SER A 105 -4.70 17.81 14.11
CA SER A 105 -3.33 18.02 13.61
C SER A 105 -3.16 17.50 12.18
N LEU A 106 -2.15 18.03 11.50
CA LEU A 106 -1.72 17.59 10.17
C LEU A 106 -0.28 17.09 10.23
N LEU A 107 -0.07 15.83 9.92
CA LEU A 107 1.25 15.20 9.80
C LEU A 107 1.69 15.23 8.34
N LEU A 108 2.89 15.76 8.09
CA LEU A 108 3.48 15.86 6.76
C LEU A 108 4.83 15.16 6.73
N TRP A 109 4.93 14.08 5.95
CA TRP A 109 6.14 13.31 5.75
C TRP A 109 6.93 13.85 4.57
N ASP A 110 8.13 14.34 4.82
CA ASP A 110 8.99 14.96 3.82
C ASP A 110 10.31 14.18 3.77
N GLN A 111 10.34 13.20 2.88
CA GLN A 111 11.42 12.20 2.75
C GLN A 111 12.22 12.43 1.46
N THR A 112 13.34 11.73 1.30
CA THR A 112 14.14 11.77 0.05
C THR A 112 14.13 10.44 -0.71
N GLU A 113 13.39 9.45 -0.20
CA GLU A 113 13.29 8.10 -0.75
C GLU A 113 12.08 7.37 -0.16
N HIS A 114 11.58 6.35 -0.85
CA HIS A 114 10.45 5.56 -0.34
C HIS A 114 10.83 4.90 0.99
N GLN A 115 9.96 4.99 1.99
CA GLN A 115 10.11 4.32 3.28
C GLN A 115 11.45 4.66 3.98
N GLN A 116 11.95 5.89 3.82
CA GLN A 116 13.16 6.35 4.52
C GLN A 116 13.03 6.18 6.04
N SER A 117 11.84 6.45 6.55
CA SER A 117 11.48 6.31 7.95
C SER A 117 10.03 5.84 8.03
N ARG A 118 9.74 5.07 9.07
CA ARG A 118 8.41 4.51 9.38
C ARG A 118 7.97 4.96 10.76
N LEU A 119 6.66 5.02 10.99
CA LEU A 119 6.11 5.10 12.35
C LEU A 119 5.85 3.68 12.83
N ARG A 120 6.43 3.27 13.97
CA ARG A 120 6.28 1.93 14.53
C ARG A 120 5.65 1.99 15.92
N ILE A 121 4.50 1.34 16.08
CA ILE A 121 3.83 1.20 17.37
C ILE A 121 4.10 -0.21 17.86
N GLN A 122 4.87 -0.35 18.95
CA GLN A 122 5.45 -1.64 19.31
C GLN A 122 5.51 -1.87 20.83
N ASN A 123 5.56 -3.14 21.23
CA ASN A 123 5.71 -3.59 22.63
C ASN A 123 4.66 -3.02 23.59
N GLY A 124 3.39 -3.03 23.20
CA GLY A 124 2.30 -2.45 24.00
C GLY A 124 2.08 -0.94 23.81
N GLY A 125 2.73 -0.35 22.81
CA GLY A 125 2.50 1.06 22.45
C GLY A 125 1.07 1.33 21.96
N GLU A 126 0.65 2.58 22.09
CA GLU A 126 -0.70 3.03 21.72
C GLU A 126 -0.62 4.24 20.77
N LEU A 127 -1.39 4.19 19.68
CA LEU A 127 -1.60 5.31 18.76
C LEU A 127 -3.07 5.71 18.78
N ILE A 128 -3.35 6.97 19.11
CA ILE A 128 -4.68 7.57 18.99
C ILE A 128 -4.58 8.73 18.00
N ILE A 129 -5.42 8.72 16.97
CA ILE A 129 -5.55 9.83 16.03
C ILE A 129 -7.02 10.23 15.92
N GLU A 130 -7.33 11.49 16.21
CA GLU A 130 -8.68 12.04 16.19
C GLU A 130 -8.70 13.35 15.38
N ASP A 131 -9.66 13.51 14.46
CA ASP A 131 -9.88 14.75 13.68
C ASP A 131 -8.62 15.25 12.97
N SER A 132 -7.86 14.33 12.36
CA SER A 132 -6.47 14.58 11.96
C SER A 132 -6.13 14.07 10.57
N PHE A 133 -5.12 14.70 9.97
CA PHE A 133 -4.61 14.36 8.65
C PHE A 133 -3.19 13.80 8.71
N ALA A 134 -2.85 12.85 7.84
CA ALA A 134 -1.46 12.44 7.65
C ALA A 134 -1.15 12.14 6.18
N PHE A 135 -0.18 12.84 5.61
CA PHE A 135 0.19 12.68 4.21
C PHE A 135 1.70 12.70 3.99
N TRP A 136 2.13 12.01 2.93
CA TRP A 136 3.37 12.36 2.24
C TRP A 136 3.28 13.80 1.68
N ASN A 137 4.31 14.60 1.92
CA ASN A 137 4.46 15.94 1.37
C ASN A 137 5.16 15.94 0.02
N ASN A 138 5.70 14.79 -0.39
CA ASN A 138 6.33 14.59 -1.68
C ASN A 138 6.03 13.18 -2.22
N GLN A 139 6.57 12.84 -3.39
CA GLN A 139 6.33 11.58 -4.10
C GLN A 139 6.81 10.29 -3.39
N TYR A 140 7.35 10.35 -2.17
CA TYR A 140 7.91 9.18 -1.50
C TYR A 140 6.96 8.55 -0.48
N TRP A 141 6.74 7.26 -0.63
CA TRP A 141 5.78 6.51 0.19
C TRP A 141 6.21 6.39 1.64
N VAL A 142 5.21 6.41 2.52
CA VAL A 142 5.35 6.25 3.95
C VAL A 142 4.63 5.00 4.39
N ASN A 143 5.30 4.20 5.22
CA ASN A 143 4.70 3.05 5.87
C ASN A 143 4.63 3.25 7.38
N TRP A 144 3.54 2.82 8.00
CA TRP A 144 3.40 2.69 9.45
C TRP A 144 3.25 1.21 9.81
N GLU A 145 3.84 0.78 10.92
CA GLU A 145 3.82 -0.61 11.35
C GLU A 145 3.24 -0.69 12.76
N PHE A 146 2.29 -1.60 12.95
CA PHE A 146 1.65 -1.89 14.22
C PHE A 146 2.03 -3.32 14.61
N GLU A 147 2.86 -3.44 15.63
CA GLU A 147 3.46 -4.70 16.04
C GLU A 147 2.78 -5.29 17.26
N ASP A 148 3.22 -6.49 17.63
CA ASP A 148 2.66 -7.29 18.73
C ASP A 148 2.42 -6.48 20.02
N GLY A 149 1.21 -6.63 20.54
CA GLY A 149 0.69 -5.96 21.74
C GLY A 149 0.20 -4.53 21.53
N SER A 150 0.33 -3.94 20.33
CA SER A 150 -0.05 -2.54 20.11
C SER A 150 -1.57 -2.30 20.07
N THR A 151 -1.96 -1.05 20.34
CA THR A 151 -3.34 -0.57 20.20
C THR A 151 -3.38 0.67 19.31
N VAL A 152 -4.31 0.69 18.35
CA VAL A 152 -4.48 1.77 17.38
C VAL A 152 -5.94 2.18 17.32
N TYR A 153 -6.21 3.47 17.47
CA TYR A 153 -7.55 4.07 17.35
C TYR A 153 -7.51 5.25 16.41
N LEU A 154 -8.29 5.19 15.33
CA LEU A 154 -8.43 6.21 14.31
C LEU A 154 -9.89 6.69 14.25
N ASP A 155 -10.10 8.00 14.41
CA ASP A 155 -11.43 8.62 14.41
C ASP A 155 -11.40 9.90 13.57
N HIS A 156 -12.21 9.95 12.50
CA HIS A 156 -12.12 11.02 11.49
C HIS A 156 -10.70 11.23 10.94
N PHE A 157 -9.88 10.16 10.87
CA PHE A 157 -8.53 10.22 10.35
C PHE A 157 -8.53 10.20 8.82
N VAL A 158 -7.92 11.18 8.17
CA VAL A 158 -7.75 11.15 6.71
C VAL A 158 -6.28 11.16 6.34
N GLY A 159 -5.81 10.11 5.70
CA GLY A 159 -4.40 10.03 5.35
C GLY A 159 -4.06 8.93 4.39
N ASN A 160 -2.82 8.96 3.91
CA ASN A 160 -2.35 8.00 2.92
C ASN A 160 -1.10 7.18 3.25
N PRO A 161 -0.53 7.17 4.49
CA PRO A 161 0.41 6.13 4.88
C PRO A 161 -0.17 4.75 4.64
N TRP A 162 0.64 3.85 4.09
CA TRP A 162 0.30 2.43 4.06
C TRP A 162 0.59 1.83 5.44
N THR A 163 -0.34 1.08 6.03
CA THR A 163 -0.15 0.52 7.37
C THR A 163 -0.07 -1.00 7.34
N SER A 164 0.71 -1.59 8.23
CA SER A 164 0.80 -3.05 8.40
C SER A 164 0.58 -3.47 9.85
N ILE A 165 -0.01 -4.64 10.04
CA ILE A 165 -0.16 -5.33 11.33
C ILE A 165 0.67 -6.61 11.32
N SER A 166 1.44 -6.83 12.39
CA SER A 166 2.09 -8.09 12.73
C SER A 166 1.83 -8.47 14.20
N GLY A 167 1.66 -9.77 14.47
CA GLY A 167 1.35 -10.26 15.82
C GLY A 167 -0.07 -9.94 16.29
N SER A 168 -0.22 -9.63 17.58
CA SER A 168 -1.50 -9.30 18.24
C SER A 168 -1.72 -7.79 18.33
N VAL A 169 -2.68 -7.26 17.57
CA VAL A 169 -3.02 -5.83 17.55
C VAL A 169 -4.50 -5.61 17.82
N GLN A 170 -4.81 -4.54 18.55
CA GLN A 170 -6.16 -3.99 18.67
C GLN A 170 -6.27 -2.76 17.77
N TYR A 171 -7.02 -2.85 16.68
CA TYR A 171 -7.14 -1.79 15.68
C TYR A 171 -8.61 -1.37 15.53
N THR A 172 -8.86 -0.08 15.68
CA THR A 172 -10.18 0.51 15.46
C THR A 172 -10.08 1.71 14.53
N ALA A 173 -10.93 1.76 13.51
CA ALA A 173 -11.08 2.92 12.64
C ALA A 173 -12.56 3.26 12.43
N VAL A 174 -12.95 4.50 12.75
CA VAL A 174 -14.36 4.92 12.75
C VAL A 174 -14.57 6.27 12.07
N ASN A 175 -15.83 6.60 11.80
CA ASN A 175 -16.29 7.91 11.37
C ASN A 175 -15.55 8.48 10.16
N TYR A 176 -15.62 7.78 9.02
CA TYR A 176 -14.96 8.21 7.77
C TYR A 176 -13.45 8.31 7.91
N SER A 177 -12.83 7.39 8.65
CA SER A 177 -11.38 7.26 8.64
C SER A 177 -10.88 6.57 7.37
N THR A 178 -9.70 6.96 6.87
CA THR A 178 -8.99 6.18 5.84
C THR A 178 -8.39 4.94 6.48
N VAL A 179 -8.59 3.78 5.84
CA VAL A 179 -7.95 2.53 6.26
C VAL A 179 -7.15 1.97 5.09
N LYS A 180 -5.83 1.86 5.26
CA LYS A 180 -4.92 1.20 4.33
C LYS A 180 -4.12 0.18 5.10
N LEU A 181 -4.50 -1.09 5.01
CA LEU A 181 -4.07 -2.10 5.99
C LEU A 181 -3.59 -3.39 5.32
N THR A 182 -2.33 -3.74 5.57
CA THR A 182 -1.79 -5.09 5.36
C THR A 182 -1.86 -5.89 6.65
N LEU A 183 -2.44 -7.08 6.60
CA LEU A 183 -2.37 -8.07 7.68
C LEU A 183 -1.31 -9.11 7.32
N LEU A 184 -0.22 -9.18 8.10
CA LEU A 184 0.92 -10.04 7.81
C LEU A 184 0.68 -11.50 8.24
N ASN A 185 1.49 -12.42 7.71
CA ASN A 185 1.33 -13.87 7.91
C ASN A 185 1.51 -14.35 9.35
N ASP A 186 2.13 -13.53 10.20
CA ASP A 186 2.33 -13.76 11.63
C ASP A 186 1.25 -13.11 12.51
N THR A 187 0.19 -12.53 11.92
CA THR A 187 -0.96 -12.01 12.67
C THR A 187 -1.63 -13.11 13.50
N HIS A 188 -1.95 -12.83 14.76
CA HIS A 188 -2.72 -13.70 15.65
C HIS A 188 -3.42 -12.87 16.73
N ASP A 189 -4.48 -13.37 17.36
CA ASP A 189 -5.20 -12.71 18.48
C ASP A 189 -5.61 -11.25 18.20
N THR A 190 -5.73 -10.89 16.92
CA THR A 190 -5.90 -9.52 16.45
C THR A 190 -7.38 -9.19 16.29
N VAL A 191 -7.76 -7.98 16.68
CA VAL A 191 -9.11 -7.46 16.47
C VAL A 191 -9.01 -6.22 15.61
N VAL A 192 -9.61 -6.27 14.42
CA VAL A 192 -9.74 -5.14 13.49
C VAL A 192 -11.22 -4.78 13.39
N GLU A 193 -11.58 -3.62 13.92
CA GLU A 193 -12.93 -3.06 13.83
C GLU A 193 -12.91 -1.80 12.98
N VAL A 194 -13.54 -1.86 11.81
CA VAL A 194 -13.67 -0.73 10.89
C VAL A 194 -15.14 -0.40 10.69
N SER A 195 -15.54 0.84 10.94
CA SER A 195 -16.90 1.31 10.66
C SER A 195 -16.90 2.65 9.95
N ASP A 196 -17.80 2.80 8.98
CA ASP A 196 -17.98 4.03 8.22
C ASP A 196 -16.70 4.51 7.52
N ALA A 197 -15.75 3.64 7.17
CA ALA A 197 -14.50 4.07 6.53
C ALA A 197 -14.80 4.61 5.12
N HIS A 198 -14.29 5.81 4.82
CA HIS A 198 -14.54 6.43 3.52
C HIS A 198 -13.82 5.70 2.39
N HIS A 199 -12.73 5.00 2.70
CA HIS A 199 -11.91 4.21 1.79
C HIS A 199 -11.20 3.13 2.60
N LEU A 200 -11.41 1.87 2.24
CA LEU A 200 -10.74 0.71 2.80
C LEU A 200 -9.88 0.03 1.73
N TYR A 201 -8.57 -0.06 2.00
CA TYR A 201 -7.62 -0.89 1.26
C TYR A 201 -7.16 -2.01 2.17
N LEU A 202 -7.16 -3.22 1.65
CA LEU A 202 -6.76 -4.40 2.40
C LEU A 202 -5.74 -5.22 1.63
N GLU A 203 -4.69 -5.66 2.29
CA GLU A 203 -3.78 -6.66 1.77
C GLU A 203 -3.66 -7.81 2.79
N LEU A 204 -3.96 -9.03 2.36
CA LEU A 204 -4.03 -10.20 3.24
C LEU A 204 -2.83 -11.10 2.94
N PHE A 205 -1.94 -11.32 3.91
CA PHE A 205 -0.95 -12.40 3.87
C PHE A 205 -1.41 -13.54 4.78
N PRO A 206 -2.08 -14.59 4.26
CA PRO A 206 -2.47 -15.72 5.08
C PRO A 206 -1.27 -16.43 5.70
N SER A 207 -1.52 -17.12 6.83
CA SER A 207 -0.54 -18.01 7.43
C SER A 207 -0.18 -19.19 6.51
N ALA A 208 0.92 -19.91 6.76
CA ALA A 208 1.27 -21.10 5.97
C ALA A 208 0.14 -22.15 5.99
N GLY A 209 -0.14 -22.77 4.84
CA GLY A 209 -1.25 -23.71 4.67
C GLY A 209 -2.06 -23.48 3.40
N GLU A 210 -3.20 -24.14 3.32
CA GLU A 210 -4.17 -24.02 2.22
C GLU A 210 -5.32 -23.10 2.63
N HIS A 211 -5.63 -22.12 1.78
CA HIS A 211 -6.68 -21.13 2.04
C HIS A 211 -7.57 -20.95 0.83
N GLU A 212 -8.87 -20.85 1.06
CA GLU A 212 -9.86 -20.41 0.07
C GLU A 212 -10.34 -19.02 0.46
N ILE A 213 -10.25 -18.06 -0.48
CA ILE A 213 -10.53 -16.65 -0.22
C ILE A 213 -11.55 -16.15 -1.24
N THR A 214 -12.62 -15.53 -0.72
CA THR A 214 -13.54 -14.70 -1.50
C THR A 214 -13.44 -13.28 -0.99
N LEU A 215 -13.15 -12.36 -1.90
CA LEU A 215 -13.02 -10.95 -1.58
C LEU A 215 -14.34 -10.21 -1.82
N PRO A 216 -14.66 -9.17 -1.01
CA PRO A 216 -15.84 -8.35 -1.26
C PRO A 216 -15.67 -7.58 -2.58
N GLU A 217 -16.78 -7.22 -3.24
CA GLU A 217 -16.68 -6.39 -4.44
C GLU A 217 -16.07 -5.03 -4.07
N LYS A 218 -15.16 -4.51 -4.91
CA LYS A 218 -14.61 -3.16 -4.71
C LYS A 218 -15.51 -2.07 -5.26
N ARG A 219 -15.18 -0.85 -4.86
CA ARG A 219 -15.81 0.42 -5.23
C ARG A 219 -17.28 0.43 -4.87
N GLN A 220 -17.59 -0.08 -3.69
CA GLN A 220 -18.93 -0.10 -3.13
C GLN A 220 -18.89 -0.04 -1.60
N TRP A 221 -19.96 0.49 -1.04
CA TRP A 221 -20.24 0.44 0.39
C TRP A 221 -20.75 -0.95 0.75
N ALA A 222 -20.07 -1.62 1.69
CA ALA A 222 -20.43 -2.96 2.10
C ALA A 222 -20.03 -3.25 3.55
N ASP A 223 -20.72 -4.24 4.11
CA ASP A 223 -20.27 -4.97 5.29
C ASP A 223 -19.39 -6.14 4.82
N TRP A 224 -18.34 -6.43 5.57
CA TRP A 224 -17.48 -7.57 5.32
C TRP A 224 -16.90 -8.09 6.63
N GLU A 225 -16.96 -9.40 6.80
CA GLU A 225 -16.33 -10.08 7.92
C GLU A 225 -15.35 -11.10 7.37
N LEU A 226 -14.17 -11.14 7.96
CA LEU A 226 -13.15 -12.13 7.67
C LEU A 226 -12.67 -12.74 8.98
N SER A 227 -12.91 -14.04 9.09
CA SER A 227 -12.45 -14.89 10.18
C SER A 227 -11.71 -16.09 9.58
N GLU A 228 -10.82 -16.70 10.34
CA GLU A 228 -10.19 -18.01 10.05
C GLU A 228 -8.93 -18.01 9.16
N LEU A 229 -8.49 -16.90 8.55
CA LEU A 229 -7.17 -16.85 7.87
C LEU A 229 -5.98 -16.87 8.84
N TRP A 230 -6.19 -16.36 10.06
CA TRP A 230 -5.21 -16.29 11.13
C TRP A 230 -5.80 -16.81 12.45
N PRO A 231 -4.97 -17.34 13.36
CA PRO A 231 -5.43 -17.82 14.66
C PRO A 231 -6.04 -16.70 15.51
N GLU A 232 -7.26 -16.93 16.02
CA GLU A 232 -7.95 -16.03 16.96
C GLU A 232 -8.07 -14.56 16.49
N THR A 233 -7.95 -14.32 15.18
CA THR A 233 -8.07 -12.99 14.57
C THR A 233 -9.45 -12.77 13.98
N VAL A 234 -9.99 -11.57 14.19
CA VAL A 234 -11.27 -11.13 13.64
C VAL A 234 -11.09 -9.80 12.92
N VAL A 235 -11.55 -9.74 11.67
CA VAL A 235 -11.70 -8.48 10.92
C VAL A 235 -13.18 -8.25 10.67
N SER A 236 -13.70 -7.14 11.20
CA SER A 236 -15.09 -6.71 11.05
C SER A 236 -15.14 -5.33 10.42
N VAL A 237 -15.69 -5.28 9.21
CA VAL A 237 -15.91 -4.06 8.43
C VAL A 237 -17.40 -3.82 8.32
N ARG A 238 -17.85 -2.60 8.65
CA ARG A 238 -19.26 -2.19 8.55
C ARG A 238 -19.42 -0.87 7.83
N ASP A 239 -20.46 -0.78 7.00
CA ASP A 239 -20.87 0.44 6.30
C ASP A 239 -19.67 1.21 5.70
N SER A 240 -18.72 0.50 5.09
CA SER A 240 -17.45 1.08 4.63
C SER A 240 -17.27 0.92 3.13
N TYR A 241 -16.62 1.89 2.50
CA TYR A 241 -16.34 1.86 1.06
C TYR A 241 -15.10 1.01 0.78
N ILE A 242 -15.32 -0.21 0.31
CA ILE A 242 -14.27 -1.15 -0.07
C ILE A 242 -13.60 -0.62 -1.34
N TYR A 243 -12.37 -0.12 -1.26
CA TYR A 243 -11.74 0.55 -2.40
C TYR A 243 -10.83 -0.39 -3.21
N GLU A 244 -9.85 -1.01 -2.56
CA GLU A 244 -9.00 -2.02 -3.16
C GLU A 244 -8.79 -3.17 -2.17
N ARG A 245 -8.49 -4.35 -2.71
CA ARG A 245 -8.25 -5.54 -1.89
C ARG A 245 -7.34 -6.52 -2.60
N ASP A 246 -6.37 -6.99 -1.84
CA ASP A 246 -5.20 -7.68 -2.30
C ASP A 246 -4.99 -8.93 -1.46
N VAL A 247 -4.43 -9.97 -2.09
CA VAL A 247 -3.99 -11.18 -1.40
C VAL A 247 -2.53 -11.40 -1.71
N SER A 248 -1.82 -11.93 -0.73
CA SER A 248 -0.38 -12.09 -0.83
C SER A 248 0.03 -13.49 -0.38
N ILE A 249 1.03 -14.04 -1.05
CA ILE A 249 1.53 -15.39 -0.85
C ILE A 249 2.92 -15.32 -0.24
N SER A 250 3.20 -16.14 0.77
CA SER A 250 4.53 -16.34 1.34
C SER A 250 4.95 -17.81 1.22
N ASN A 251 6.10 -18.19 1.77
CA ASN A 251 6.54 -19.59 1.78
C ASN A 251 5.47 -20.50 2.39
N ASP A 252 5.34 -21.72 1.86
CA ASP A 252 4.41 -22.74 2.37
C ASP A 252 2.92 -22.30 2.35
N THR A 253 2.57 -21.29 1.56
CA THR A 253 1.22 -20.74 1.46
C THR A 253 0.59 -21.09 0.11
N HIS A 254 -0.61 -21.65 0.14
CA HIS A 254 -1.37 -22.06 -1.04
C HIS A 254 -2.74 -21.40 -1.00
N ILE A 255 -3.00 -20.47 -1.90
CA ILE A 255 -4.27 -19.75 -1.93
C ILE A 255 -5.10 -20.12 -3.15
N THR A 256 -6.40 -20.24 -2.95
CA THR A 256 -7.41 -20.25 -4.02
C THR A 256 -8.27 -19.02 -3.87
N VAL A 257 -8.19 -18.11 -4.85
CA VAL A 257 -9.10 -16.97 -4.95
C VAL A 257 -10.28 -17.37 -5.83
N LEU A 258 -11.49 -17.25 -5.30
CA LEU A 258 -12.71 -17.60 -6.00
C LEU A 258 -13.70 -16.44 -6.07
N ASP A 259 -14.46 -16.42 -7.16
CA ASP A 259 -15.63 -15.56 -7.38
C ASP A 259 -15.39 -14.08 -7.03
N THR A 260 -14.25 -13.54 -7.48
CA THR A 260 -13.85 -12.13 -7.31
C THR A 260 -13.82 -11.43 -8.68
N PRO A 261 -14.98 -11.17 -9.32
CA PRO A 261 -15.06 -10.64 -10.68
C PRO A 261 -14.72 -9.16 -10.79
N SER A 262 -14.83 -8.38 -9.70
CA SER A 262 -14.33 -6.99 -9.65
C SER A 262 -12.80 -6.91 -9.52
N GLY A 263 -12.13 -8.06 -9.42
CA GLY A 263 -10.68 -8.23 -9.56
C GLY A 263 -9.85 -7.87 -8.35
N PHE A 264 -8.70 -8.50 -8.20
CA PHE A 264 -7.79 -8.32 -7.07
C PHE A 264 -6.35 -8.20 -7.57
N SER A 265 -5.48 -7.83 -6.65
CA SER A 265 -4.06 -7.63 -6.90
C SER A 265 -3.26 -8.63 -6.02
N LEU A 266 -2.11 -9.12 -6.50
CA LEU A 266 -1.35 -10.23 -5.90
C LEU A 266 0.05 -9.86 -5.41
N GLY A 267 0.31 -10.01 -4.11
CA GLY A 267 1.68 -10.05 -3.59
C GLY A 267 2.26 -11.45 -3.63
N TRP A 268 3.55 -11.61 -3.96
CA TRP A 268 4.23 -12.91 -3.83
C TRP A 268 5.62 -12.75 -3.23
N ALA A 269 5.74 -13.02 -1.93
CA ALA A 269 7.00 -12.99 -1.21
C ALA A 269 7.74 -14.32 -1.36
N ILE A 270 8.92 -14.25 -1.98
CA ILE A 270 9.72 -15.42 -2.37
C ILE A 270 11.09 -15.33 -1.72
N TYR A 271 11.39 -16.21 -0.78
CA TYR A 271 12.65 -16.07 -0.03
C TYR A 271 13.24 -17.38 0.48
N LYS A 272 14.57 -17.37 0.58
CA LYS A 272 15.34 -18.48 1.15
C LYS A 272 16.52 -17.94 1.96
N ASN A 273 16.43 -18.09 3.28
CA ASN A 273 17.49 -17.63 4.18
C ASN A 273 18.67 -18.61 4.28
N ASP A 274 18.44 -19.90 4.02
CA ASP A 274 19.47 -20.92 4.08
C ASP A 274 20.37 -20.94 2.82
N PRO A 275 21.69 -21.14 2.96
CA PRO A 275 22.59 -21.21 1.83
C PRO A 275 22.22 -22.27 0.79
N GLY A 276 22.42 -21.91 -0.48
CA GLY A 276 22.15 -22.76 -1.64
C GLY A 276 21.04 -22.15 -2.48
N PHE A 277 21.41 -21.62 -3.64
CA PHE A 277 20.47 -20.98 -4.55
C PHE A 277 19.38 -21.93 -5.02
N VAL A 278 18.18 -21.37 -5.16
CA VAL A 278 17.06 -22.00 -5.85
C VAL A 278 16.56 -21.06 -6.93
N ASP A 279 16.21 -21.65 -8.07
CA ASP A 279 15.62 -20.94 -9.19
C ASP A 279 14.10 -20.97 -9.06
N CYS A 280 13.49 -19.80 -9.25
CA CYS A 280 12.06 -19.55 -9.17
C CYS A 280 11.62 -18.88 -10.46
N GLU A 281 10.52 -19.32 -11.04
CA GLU A 281 9.98 -18.74 -12.27
C GLU A 281 8.50 -18.43 -12.10
N LEU A 282 8.12 -17.21 -12.44
CA LEU A 282 6.74 -16.75 -12.54
C LEU A 282 6.48 -16.24 -13.96
N SER A 283 5.30 -16.54 -14.50
CA SER A 283 4.88 -16.03 -15.80
C SER A 283 3.40 -15.71 -15.81
N ASP A 284 3.00 -14.80 -16.70
CA ASP A 284 1.60 -14.54 -17.04
C ASP A 284 0.77 -14.06 -15.83
N LEU A 285 1.39 -13.34 -14.88
CA LEU A 285 0.69 -12.73 -13.75
C LEU A 285 -0.01 -11.44 -14.22
N GLY A 286 -1.26 -11.59 -14.65
CA GLY A 286 -2.04 -10.53 -15.28
C GLY A 286 -1.70 -10.37 -16.76
N ASP A 287 -1.95 -9.18 -17.32
CA ASP A 287 -1.66 -8.85 -18.71
C ASP A 287 -0.93 -7.50 -18.77
N PRO A 288 0.34 -7.45 -19.23
CA PRO A 288 1.11 -6.20 -19.28
C PRO A 288 0.43 -5.11 -20.12
N ASP A 289 -0.45 -5.47 -21.06
CA ASP A 289 -1.15 -4.51 -21.91
C ASP A 289 -2.50 -4.04 -21.33
N ASN A 290 -2.89 -4.53 -20.15
CA ASN A 290 -4.24 -4.30 -19.60
C ASN A 290 -4.22 -4.03 -18.09
N ASP A 291 -4.41 -2.76 -17.71
CA ASP A 291 -4.51 -2.32 -16.32
C ASP A 291 -5.77 -2.78 -15.58
N ASP A 292 -6.84 -3.10 -16.31
CA ASP A 292 -8.10 -3.56 -15.71
C ASP A 292 -8.00 -5.03 -15.24
N GLY A 293 -7.00 -5.77 -15.74
CA GLY A 293 -6.74 -7.16 -15.38
C GLY A 293 -7.32 -8.21 -16.33
N VAL A 294 -7.00 -9.47 -16.03
CA VAL A 294 -7.40 -10.65 -16.82
C VAL A 294 -8.39 -11.48 -16.03
N PHE A 295 -9.54 -11.79 -16.63
CA PHE A 295 -10.49 -12.76 -16.08
C PHE A 295 -10.02 -14.19 -16.34
N TYR A 296 -9.93 -14.98 -15.27
CA TYR A 296 -9.63 -16.40 -15.33
C TYR A 296 -10.83 -17.21 -14.85
N GLU A 297 -11.37 -18.07 -15.72
CA GLU A 297 -12.38 -19.06 -15.32
C GLU A 297 -11.75 -20.11 -14.40
N ASN A 298 -10.56 -20.60 -14.76
CA ASN A 298 -9.74 -21.47 -13.95
C ASN A 298 -8.28 -21.38 -14.40
N THR A 299 -7.38 -20.97 -13.52
CA THR A 299 -5.94 -20.94 -13.76
C THR A 299 -5.17 -21.25 -12.49
N PHE A 300 -3.94 -21.75 -12.65
CA PHE A 300 -3.11 -22.20 -11.53
C PHE A 300 -1.63 -21.89 -11.78
N TRP A 301 -0.98 -21.32 -10.76
CA TRP A 301 0.48 -21.14 -10.70
C TRP A 301 1.03 -21.93 -9.53
N ASP A 302 2.01 -22.79 -9.82
CA ASP A 302 2.78 -23.52 -8.82
C ASP A 302 4.19 -22.96 -8.77
N LEU A 303 4.69 -22.67 -7.57
CA LEU A 303 6.04 -22.19 -7.35
C LEU A 303 6.80 -23.11 -6.38
N PRO A 304 7.32 -24.26 -6.89
CA PRO A 304 7.93 -25.28 -6.03
C PRO A 304 9.14 -24.81 -5.22
N CYS A 305 9.91 -23.84 -5.73
CA CYS A 305 11.07 -23.28 -5.03
C CYS A 305 10.70 -22.62 -3.69
N ASN A 306 9.45 -22.15 -3.58
CA ASN A 306 8.88 -21.44 -2.44
C ASN A 306 7.83 -22.28 -1.70
N ASN A 307 7.56 -23.50 -2.20
CA ASN A 307 6.45 -24.37 -1.79
C ASN A 307 5.13 -23.61 -1.66
N SER A 308 4.76 -22.85 -2.68
CA SER A 308 3.59 -21.98 -2.64
C SER A 308 2.83 -22.01 -3.96
N SER A 309 1.53 -21.75 -3.95
CA SER A 309 0.74 -21.76 -5.17
C SER A 309 -0.45 -20.81 -5.14
N LEU A 310 -0.91 -20.40 -6.32
CA LEU A 310 -2.11 -19.62 -6.54
C LEU A 310 -3.06 -20.39 -7.47
N SER A 311 -4.30 -20.60 -7.04
CA SER A 311 -5.41 -20.95 -7.93
C SER A 311 -6.34 -19.75 -8.06
N VAL A 312 -6.78 -19.44 -9.27
CA VAL A 312 -7.76 -18.38 -9.54
C VAL A 312 -8.95 -18.97 -10.27
N LEU A 313 -10.14 -18.82 -9.69
CA LEU A 313 -11.39 -19.36 -10.18
C LEU A 313 -12.43 -18.23 -10.33
N ASN A 314 -13.01 -18.07 -11.51
CA ASN A 314 -14.00 -17.03 -11.83
C ASN A 314 -13.64 -15.62 -11.30
N SER A 315 -12.38 -15.24 -11.41
CA SER A 315 -11.87 -14.01 -10.80
C SER A 315 -10.96 -13.26 -11.75
N VAL A 316 -10.80 -11.96 -11.51
CA VAL A 316 -9.89 -11.10 -12.29
C VAL A 316 -8.60 -10.89 -11.50
N LEU A 317 -7.44 -11.26 -12.05
CA LEU A 317 -6.15 -10.84 -11.51
C LEU A 317 -5.71 -9.59 -12.27
N GLN A 318 -5.53 -8.49 -11.54
CA GLN A 318 -5.20 -7.19 -12.13
C GLN A 318 -3.70 -7.05 -12.32
N ARG A 319 -2.96 -7.09 -11.22
CA ARG A 319 -1.53 -6.84 -11.19
C ARG A 319 -0.88 -7.66 -10.07
N ALA A 320 0.45 -7.75 -10.10
CA ALA A 320 1.22 -8.47 -9.08
C ALA A 320 2.45 -7.68 -8.60
N TRP A 321 2.90 -7.93 -7.37
CA TRP A 321 4.17 -7.41 -6.83
C TRP A 321 4.98 -8.55 -6.22
N PRO A 322 5.65 -9.36 -7.06
CA PRO A 322 6.58 -10.37 -6.57
C PRO A 322 7.80 -9.70 -5.94
N VAL A 323 8.15 -10.13 -4.73
CA VAL A 323 9.32 -9.62 -4.00
C VAL A 323 10.25 -10.77 -3.63
N THR A 324 11.56 -10.51 -3.58
CA THR A 324 12.56 -11.56 -3.31
C THR A 324 13.70 -11.12 -2.39
N TRP A 325 14.26 -12.07 -1.65
CA TRP A 325 15.52 -11.93 -0.91
C TRP A 325 16.17 -13.27 -0.56
N GLY A 326 17.45 -13.22 -0.17
CA GLY A 326 18.21 -14.39 0.26
C GLY A 326 18.85 -15.16 -0.90
N TYR A 327 18.82 -16.48 -0.88
CA TYR A 327 19.43 -17.36 -1.89
C TYR A 327 18.43 -17.73 -3.00
N ILE A 328 17.87 -16.73 -3.67
CA ILE A 328 16.88 -16.88 -4.74
C ILE A 328 17.43 -16.34 -6.06
N HIS A 329 17.18 -17.05 -7.15
CA HIS A 329 17.18 -16.51 -8.51
C HIS A 329 15.73 -16.49 -8.99
N LEU A 330 15.14 -15.31 -9.09
CA LEU A 330 13.75 -15.14 -9.52
C LEU A 330 13.71 -14.65 -10.96
N THR A 331 13.01 -15.36 -11.83
CA THR A 331 12.67 -14.92 -13.18
C THR A 331 11.18 -14.65 -13.26
N ILE A 332 10.79 -13.51 -13.83
CA ILE A 332 9.42 -13.09 -14.05
C ILE A 332 9.25 -12.76 -15.54
N ASN A 333 8.24 -13.34 -16.19
CA ASN A 333 7.97 -13.13 -17.61
C ASN A 333 6.55 -12.63 -17.83
N HIS A 334 6.36 -11.75 -18.82
CA HIS A 334 5.06 -11.40 -19.38
C HIS A 334 3.97 -11.11 -18.33
N SER A 335 4.23 -10.15 -17.44
CA SER A 335 3.35 -9.87 -16.30
C SER A 335 3.02 -8.38 -16.17
N ASN A 336 1.90 -8.08 -15.51
CA ASN A 336 1.55 -6.73 -15.10
C ASN A 336 1.95 -6.51 -13.65
N LEU A 337 3.01 -5.75 -13.42
CA LEU A 337 3.68 -5.62 -12.14
C LEU A 337 3.47 -4.23 -11.52
N VAL A 338 3.15 -4.18 -10.23
CA VAL A 338 3.02 -2.90 -9.51
C VAL A 338 4.35 -2.52 -8.87
N ASP A 339 4.83 -3.35 -7.96
CA ASP A 339 5.95 -2.97 -7.09
C ASP A 339 6.90 -4.15 -6.82
N PRO A 340 7.49 -4.78 -7.85
CA PRO A 340 8.52 -5.78 -7.65
C PRO A 340 9.73 -5.20 -6.91
N ARG A 341 10.22 -5.93 -5.91
CA ARG A 341 11.38 -5.51 -5.09
C ARG A 341 12.34 -6.66 -4.82
N ASN A 342 13.64 -6.41 -5.01
CA ASN A 342 14.71 -7.27 -4.49
C ASN A 342 15.24 -6.68 -3.17
N TYR A 343 14.81 -7.22 -2.04
CA TYR A 343 15.21 -6.77 -0.69
C TYR A 343 16.63 -7.20 -0.30
N GLY A 344 17.35 -7.88 -1.18
CA GLY A 344 18.79 -8.13 -1.07
C GLY A 344 19.17 -9.53 -0.61
N GLY A 345 20.34 -9.61 0.04
CA GLY A 345 21.09 -10.86 0.11
C GLY A 345 21.78 -11.13 -1.23
N PRO A 346 22.21 -12.37 -1.50
CA PRO A 346 22.80 -12.70 -2.80
C PRO A 346 21.75 -12.88 -3.92
N ALA A 347 20.48 -12.52 -3.67
CA ALA A 347 19.36 -12.75 -4.58
C ALA A 347 19.47 -11.97 -5.89
N THR A 348 18.98 -12.57 -6.97
CA THR A 348 18.79 -11.91 -8.26
C THR A 348 17.34 -11.98 -8.69
N MET A 349 16.90 -10.94 -9.40
CA MET A 349 15.58 -10.87 -10.04
C MET A 349 15.78 -10.53 -11.52
N GLU A 350 15.14 -11.26 -12.42
CA GLU A 350 15.19 -11.05 -13.86
C GLU A 350 13.74 -10.87 -14.36
N ILE A 351 13.43 -9.74 -14.99
CA ILE A 351 12.09 -9.40 -15.47
C ILE A 351 12.12 -9.20 -16.98
N PHE A 352 11.23 -9.88 -17.70
CA PHE A 352 11.14 -9.85 -19.16
C PHE A 352 9.73 -9.51 -19.63
N ASP A 353 9.65 -8.72 -20.72
CA ASP A 353 8.42 -8.47 -21.49
C ASP A 353 7.21 -8.07 -20.62
N SER A 354 7.43 -7.25 -19.60
CA SER A 354 6.46 -6.92 -18.56
C SER A 354 6.18 -5.42 -18.49
N THR A 355 5.10 -5.03 -17.82
CA THR A 355 4.86 -3.66 -17.39
C THR A 355 5.07 -3.55 -15.89
N ILE A 356 5.68 -2.46 -15.44
CA ILE A 356 6.10 -2.27 -14.04
C ILE A 356 5.73 -0.86 -13.61
N ASP A 357 5.01 -0.68 -12.50
CA ASP A 357 4.76 0.66 -11.97
C ASP A 357 6.00 1.23 -11.28
N HIS A 358 6.58 0.46 -10.35
CA HIS A 358 7.75 0.78 -9.55
C HIS A 358 8.69 -0.43 -9.47
N ILE A 359 10.01 -0.24 -9.49
CA ILE A 359 10.98 -1.32 -9.30
C ILE A 359 12.05 -0.91 -8.31
N ALA A 360 12.43 -1.81 -7.40
CA ALA A 360 13.50 -1.52 -6.46
C ALA A 360 14.49 -2.65 -6.17
N ALA A 361 15.73 -2.26 -5.84
CA ALA A 361 16.80 -3.17 -5.42
C ALA A 361 17.58 -2.62 -4.22
N TYR A 362 17.68 -3.42 -3.16
CA TYR A 362 18.24 -3.03 -1.86
C TYR A 362 19.31 -4.00 -1.36
N ARG A 363 20.16 -3.55 -0.43
CA ARG A 363 21.06 -4.39 0.38
C ARG A 363 21.86 -5.44 -0.42
N GLY A 364 22.40 -5.06 -1.57
CA GLY A 364 23.19 -5.94 -2.45
C GLY A 364 22.36 -6.77 -3.45
N GLY A 365 21.04 -6.58 -3.46
CA GLY A 365 20.13 -7.19 -4.43
C GLY A 365 20.40 -6.70 -5.84
N ARG A 366 20.23 -7.59 -6.81
CA ARG A 366 20.46 -7.29 -8.23
C ARG A 366 19.20 -7.58 -9.03
N VAL A 367 18.83 -6.65 -9.89
CA VAL A 367 17.69 -6.78 -10.81
C VAL A 367 18.20 -6.61 -12.24
N TYR A 368 17.72 -7.46 -13.15
CA TYR A 368 17.86 -7.31 -14.59
C TYR A 368 16.48 -7.15 -15.19
N ILE A 369 16.29 -6.17 -16.06
CA ILE A 369 15.03 -5.87 -16.72
C ILE A 369 15.28 -5.82 -18.22
N GLU A 370 14.50 -6.55 -19.00
CA GLU A 370 14.61 -6.61 -20.46
C GLU A 370 13.26 -6.41 -21.14
N ASN A 371 13.24 -5.56 -22.18
CA ASN A 371 12.09 -5.29 -23.06
C ASN A 371 10.79 -5.00 -22.29
N SER A 372 10.88 -4.20 -21.23
CA SER A 372 9.78 -3.93 -20.30
C SER A 372 9.47 -2.43 -20.23
N GLU A 373 8.25 -2.11 -19.84
CA GLU A 373 7.79 -0.73 -19.67
C GLU A 373 7.71 -0.37 -18.19
N ILE A 374 8.21 0.82 -17.82
CA ILE A 374 8.16 1.33 -16.44
C ILE A 374 7.29 2.59 -16.39
N ARG A 375 6.37 2.68 -15.42
CA ARG A 375 5.45 3.81 -15.29
C ARG A 375 6.03 4.96 -14.49
N TYR A 376 6.55 4.72 -13.28
CA TYR A 376 6.86 5.79 -12.34
C TYR A 376 8.35 5.89 -12.00
N ASP A 377 8.93 4.88 -11.33
CA ASP A 377 10.31 5.01 -10.83
C ASP A 377 11.12 3.71 -10.75
N ILE A 378 12.44 3.91 -10.69
CA ILE A 378 13.49 2.91 -10.46
C ILE A 378 14.26 3.35 -9.21
N GLU A 379 14.20 2.55 -8.14
CA GLU A 379 14.85 2.85 -6.88
C GLU A 379 15.97 1.86 -6.53
N VAL A 380 17.20 2.36 -6.40
CA VAL A 380 18.38 1.53 -6.08
C VAL A 380 19.06 2.05 -4.82
N LYS A 381 19.03 1.25 -3.75
CA LYS A 381 19.58 1.61 -2.43
C LYS A 381 20.70 0.68 -2.01
N ASP A 382 21.66 1.25 -1.27
CA ASP A 382 22.75 0.55 -0.62
C ASP A 382 23.87 0.08 -1.55
N TRP A 383 25.07 0.00 -0.96
CA TRP A 383 26.26 -0.49 -1.63
C TRP A 383 26.08 -1.91 -2.18
N ASN A 384 26.55 -2.14 -3.40
CA ASN A 384 26.42 -3.38 -4.20
C ASN A 384 25.02 -3.69 -4.75
N SER A 385 24.00 -2.87 -4.48
CA SER A 385 22.71 -3.04 -5.16
C SER A 385 22.80 -2.47 -6.59
N ALA A 386 22.18 -3.16 -7.54
CA ALA A 386 22.19 -2.71 -8.93
C ALA A 386 20.93 -3.11 -9.67
N ILE A 387 20.43 -2.21 -10.50
CA ILE A 387 19.40 -2.51 -11.50
C ILE A 387 20.01 -2.31 -12.88
N PHE A 388 19.87 -3.31 -13.75
CA PHE A 388 20.36 -3.28 -15.13
C PHE A 388 19.17 -3.33 -16.08
N GLY A 389 19.02 -2.33 -16.95
CA GLY A 389 17.93 -2.25 -17.91
C GLY A 389 18.41 -2.40 -19.36
N TYR A 390 17.75 -3.23 -20.16
CA TYR A 390 17.93 -3.32 -21.61
C TYR A 390 16.59 -3.16 -22.33
N GLY A 391 16.48 -2.21 -23.25
CA GLY A 391 15.24 -1.98 -24.00
C GLY A 391 14.08 -1.50 -23.12
N ILE A 392 14.37 -0.67 -22.11
CA ILE A 392 13.36 -0.11 -21.20
C ILE A 392 12.70 1.11 -21.84
N SER A 393 11.38 1.20 -21.74
CA SER A 393 10.60 2.36 -22.17
C SER A 393 9.65 2.85 -21.08
N SER A 394 9.21 4.10 -21.18
CA SER A 394 8.13 4.60 -20.34
C SER A 394 6.79 4.00 -20.80
N ARG A 395 5.95 3.59 -19.85
CA ARG A 395 4.60 3.08 -20.12
C ARG A 395 3.67 4.18 -20.65
N ASP A 396 3.76 5.38 -20.07
CA ASP A 396 2.83 6.48 -20.34
C ASP A 396 3.54 7.62 -21.10
N GLU A 397 2.98 8.05 -22.24
CA GLU A 397 3.62 8.97 -23.22
C GLU A 397 4.08 10.34 -22.66
N ASN A 398 3.78 10.67 -21.41
CA ASN A 398 4.16 11.95 -20.76
C ASN A 398 4.70 11.78 -19.34
N VAL A 399 5.00 10.56 -18.90
CA VAL A 399 5.58 10.31 -17.59
C VAL A 399 7.06 9.99 -17.76
N ASN A 400 7.92 10.77 -17.10
CA ASN A 400 9.33 10.47 -17.02
C ASN A 400 9.57 9.47 -15.89
N ILE A 401 10.32 8.40 -16.19
CA ILE A 401 10.76 7.46 -15.16
C ILE A 401 11.75 8.19 -14.24
N GLU A 402 11.43 8.28 -12.96
CA GLU A 402 12.35 8.81 -11.96
C GLU A 402 13.39 7.75 -11.57
N ILE A 403 14.66 8.14 -11.48
CA ILE A 403 15.74 7.24 -11.08
C ILE A 403 16.32 7.74 -9.76
N ILE A 404 16.20 6.90 -8.73
CA ILE A 404 16.57 7.21 -7.35
C ILE A 404 17.77 6.33 -6.95
N GLU A 405 18.96 6.91 -6.89
CA GLU A 405 20.21 6.21 -6.55
C GLU A 405 20.75 6.69 -5.18
N ILE A 406 20.80 5.79 -4.20
CA ILE A 406 21.10 6.15 -2.81
C ILE A 406 22.12 5.20 -2.18
N ASP A 407 23.04 5.77 -1.39
CA ASP A 407 24.05 5.05 -0.61
C ASP A 407 24.90 4.05 -1.41
N GLY A 408 25.14 4.37 -2.69
CA GLY A 408 25.97 3.57 -3.59
C GLY A 408 25.24 2.51 -4.41
N GLY A 409 23.91 2.44 -4.31
CA GLY A 409 23.07 1.74 -5.28
C GLY A 409 23.12 2.44 -6.64
N ALA A 410 23.04 1.69 -7.74
CA ALA A 410 23.14 2.26 -9.08
C ALA A 410 22.23 1.60 -10.12
N TYR A 411 21.73 2.40 -11.05
CA TYR A 411 21.03 1.95 -12.25
C TYR A 411 21.98 1.99 -13.47
N PHE A 412 21.93 0.95 -14.30
CA PHE A 412 22.75 0.81 -15.49
C PHE A 412 21.90 0.47 -16.72
N GLU A 413 21.88 1.36 -17.70
CA GLU A 413 21.33 1.06 -19.02
C GLU A 413 22.37 0.26 -19.84
N LEU A 414 21.95 -0.87 -20.41
CA LEU A 414 22.80 -1.79 -21.16
C LEU A 414 22.67 -1.59 -22.68
N GLU A 415 23.77 -1.80 -23.40
CA GLU A 415 23.80 -1.78 -24.87
C GLU A 415 23.44 -3.14 -25.51
N SER A 416 23.45 -4.23 -24.74
CA SER A 416 23.17 -5.59 -25.21
C SER A 416 22.36 -6.38 -24.18
N PRO A 417 21.51 -7.33 -24.62
CA PRO A 417 20.70 -8.13 -23.72
C PRO A 417 21.54 -9.15 -22.93
N GLY A 418 21.00 -9.59 -21.81
CA GLY A 418 21.55 -10.59 -20.90
C GLY A 418 21.94 -10.04 -19.51
N PRO A 419 21.66 -10.80 -18.43
CA PRO A 419 22.06 -10.41 -17.08
C PRO A 419 23.59 -10.40 -16.95
N PRO A 420 24.18 -9.40 -16.25
CA PRO A 420 25.63 -9.20 -16.22
C PRO A 420 26.39 -10.02 -15.15
N TRP A 421 25.80 -11.10 -14.61
CA TRP A 421 26.37 -11.90 -13.51
C TRP A 421 26.67 -13.36 -13.85
#